data_AF-A0A849C7L4-F1
#
_entry.id   AF-A0A849C7L4-F1
#
_cell.length_a   1.000
_cell.length_b   1.000
_cell.length_c   1.000
_cell.angle_alpha   90.00
_cell.angle_beta   90.00
_cell.angle_gamma   90.00
#
_symmetry.space_group_name_H-M   'P 1'
#
loop_
_entity.id
_entity.type
_entity.pdbx_description
1 polymer ?
#
loop_
_entity_poly.entity_id
_entity_poly.type
_entity_poly.pdbx_seq_one_letter_code
_entity_poly.pdbx_strand_id
1 'polypeptide(L)'
;MSDELPALLVDPPWEREARAAVAEPTGPPKLPWLHRDQLPKVWLRNGRVLPAGAVDNLIGALALGPVSNADPHGYPGLPETLEQCDRDALADFGWALFDDWVSARMPPGNGWVIDQFLWLANDDSVRQLGALLLSWPGVGTDEHAAGVLGEIGTDAALAQLHRITQWAKAPGLRSTAEECLARAATKRGLGIDELADRLVPDFGLDADGTLALDYGSRRFTVGFDENLTPFAVDEAGVNRQTLPEPGIIDDRTLAPAAYHRFNELRNQARVVAGDQIRRLELAMVTGRRWSAAEFERYLVTHPLLRHIARRLVWTTGEISFRLAEDFTPTDIDDTTITLPETARIGIAHPVELGAEASGWRGVFADYEIAQPFPQLRRPVDDPTETERDTGGID
;
A
#
# COMPACT_ATOMS: atom_id res chain seq x y z
N MET A 1 -9.46 -10.15 31.85
CA MET A 1 -8.80 -8.85 31.57
C MET A 1 -9.21 -7.90 32.68
N SER A 2 -8.26 -7.16 33.28
CA SER A 2 -8.57 -6.24 34.38
C SER A 2 -9.59 -5.20 33.91
N ASP A 3 -10.54 -4.84 34.78
CA ASP A 3 -11.57 -3.82 34.50
C ASP A 3 -11.06 -2.39 34.78
N GLU A 4 -9.81 -2.29 35.26
CA GLU A 4 -9.13 -1.05 35.56
C GLU A 4 -8.43 -0.48 34.33
N LEU A 5 -8.60 0.83 34.11
CA LEU A 5 -7.86 1.57 33.09
C LEU A 5 -6.35 1.54 33.40
N PRO A 6 -5.49 1.60 32.37
CA PRO A 6 -4.04 1.74 32.55
C PRO A 6 -3.69 2.89 33.50
N ALA A 7 -2.63 2.74 34.28
CA ALA A 7 -2.20 3.79 35.22
C ALA A 7 -1.89 5.12 34.52
N LEU A 8 -1.33 5.08 33.31
CA LEU A 8 -1.12 6.27 32.46
C LEU A 8 -2.45 6.98 32.14
N LEU A 9 -3.51 6.20 32.00
CA LEU A 9 -4.92 6.55 31.84
C LEU A 9 -5.46 7.48 32.93
N VAL A 10 -5.19 7.07 34.16
CA VAL A 10 -5.92 7.53 35.36
C VAL A 10 -5.09 8.47 36.20
N ASP A 11 -3.79 8.20 36.29
CA ASP A 11 -2.86 8.91 37.16
C ASP A 11 -1.48 9.02 36.50
N PRO A 12 -1.31 9.88 35.48
CA PRO A 12 -0.08 9.96 34.72
C PRO A 12 1.09 10.55 35.55
N PRO A 13 2.35 10.24 35.20
CA PRO A 13 3.51 10.66 35.98
C PRO A 13 3.58 12.17 36.25
N TRP A 14 3.26 13.03 35.26
CA TRP A 14 3.31 14.49 35.43
C TRP A 14 2.29 15.02 36.44
N GLU A 15 1.13 14.36 36.62
CA GLU A 15 0.17 14.73 37.66
C GLU A 15 0.63 14.28 39.04
N ARG A 16 1.24 13.09 39.15
CA ARG A 16 1.84 12.61 40.40
C ARG A 16 2.98 13.52 40.85
N GLU A 17 3.84 13.91 39.94
CA GLU A 17 4.97 14.81 40.19
C GLU A 17 4.52 16.22 40.58
N ALA A 18 3.47 16.74 39.94
CA ALA A 18 2.83 17.99 40.33
C ALA A 18 2.27 17.94 41.75
N ARG A 19 1.60 16.85 42.13
CA ARG A 19 1.09 16.65 43.50
C ARG A 19 2.21 16.43 44.53
N ALA A 20 3.34 15.87 44.10
CA ALA A 20 4.53 15.66 44.94
C ALA A 20 5.40 16.93 45.09
N ALA A 21 4.99 18.08 44.52
CA ALA A 21 5.69 19.35 44.58
C ALA A 21 7.15 19.29 44.10
N VAL A 22 7.42 18.47 43.07
CA VAL A 22 8.69 18.51 42.35
C VAL A 22 8.83 19.89 41.67
N ALA A 23 10.02 20.49 41.73
CA ALA A 23 10.27 21.82 41.17
C ALA A 23 10.19 21.73 39.63
N GLU A 24 9.03 22.11 39.08
CA GLU A 24 8.68 22.15 37.65
C GLU A 24 8.47 20.78 36.98
N PRO A 25 7.33 20.11 37.22
CA PRO A 25 6.94 18.95 36.42
C PRO A 25 6.85 19.35 34.93
N THR A 26 7.43 18.56 34.04
CA THR A 26 7.25 18.73 32.59
C THR A 26 5.86 18.23 32.22
N GLY A 27 4.87 19.10 32.41
CA GLY A 27 3.48 18.83 32.02
C GLY A 27 3.31 18.88 30.50
N PRO A 28 2.24 18.27 29.96
CA PRO A 28 1.97 18.30 28.53
C PRO A 28 1.76 19.73 28.02
N PRO A 29 2.14 20.03 26.77
CA PRO A 29 2.01 21.37 26.20
C PRO A 29 0.54 21.80 26.13
N LYS A 30 0.30 23.11 26.22
CA LYS A 30 -1.02 23.67 25.93
C LYS A 30 -1.26 23.60 24.43
N LEU A 31 -2.39 23.01 24.04
CA LEU A 31 -2.79 22.81 22.64
C LEU A 31 -4.03 23.64 22.31
N PRO A 32 -3.92 24.98 22.14
CA PRO A 32 -5.07 25.85 21.86
C PRO A 32 -5.70 25.63 20.49
N TRP A 33 -5.00 24.92 19.59
CA TRP A 33 -5.45 24.58 18.24
C TRP A 33 -6.32 23.31 18.18
N LEU A 34 -6.38 22.53 19.26
CA LEU A 34 -7.00 21.21 19.28
C LEU A 34 -8.48 21.31 19.70
N HIS A 35 -9.40 20.83 18.86
CA HIS A 35 -10.83 20.80 19.13
C HIS A 35 -11.23 19.51 19.86
N ARG A 36 -10.92 19.43 21.16
CA ARG A 36 -11.12 18.22 21.99
C ARG A 36 -12.53 17.62 21.91
N ASP A 37 -13.55 18.47 21.84
CA ASP A 37 -14.95 18.03 21.79
C ASP A 37 -15.36 17.38 20.45
N GLN A 38 -14.52 17.51 19.41
CA GLN A 38 -14.74 16.95 18.07
C GLN A 38 -13.94 15.67 17.82
N LEU A 39 -13.07 15.27 18.75
CA LEU A 39 -12.23 14.09 18.58
C LEU A 39 -13.08 12.80 18.56
N PRO A 40 -12.76 11.83 17.68
CA PRO A 40 -13.37 10.51 17.71
C PRO A 40 -13.22 9.84 19.08
N LYS A 41 -14.21 9.03 19.44
CA LYS A 41 -14.19 8.26 20.68
C LYS A 41 -13.15 7.15 20.56
N VAL A 42 -12.22 7.08 21.51
CA VAL A 42 -11.31 5.95 21.65
C VAL A 42 -12.00 4.85 22.46
N TRP A 43 -12.08 3.66 21.88
CA TRP A 43 -12.69 2.49 22.50
C TRP A 43 -11.61 1.59 23.09
N LEU A 44 -11.89 1.02 24.25
CA LEU A 44 -11.15 -0.12 24.77
C LEU A 44 -11.63 -1.39 24.08
N ARG A 45 -10.76 -2.41 24.00
CA ARG A 45 -11.11 -3.74 23.48
C ARG A 45 -12.25 -4.42 24.22
N ASN A 46 -12.56 -3.99 25.43
CA ASN A 46 -13.70 -4.47 26.22
C ASN A 46 -15.02 -3.75 25.90
N GLY A 47 -15.04 -2.86 24.90
CA GLY A 47 -16.23 -2.14 24.45
C GLY A 47 -16.56 -0.86 25.23
N ARG A 48 -15.75 -0.47 26.22
CA ARG A 48 -15.92 0.79 26.96
C ARG A 48 -15.22 1.95 26.23
N VAL A 49 -15.80 3.14 26.31
CA VAL A 49 -15.19 4.37 25.79
C VAL A 49 -14.23 4.96 26.83
N LEU A 50 -13.09 5.49 26.39
CA LEU A 50 -12.18 6.23 27.26
C LEU A 50 -12.84 7.51 27.80
N PRO A 51 -12.82 7.76 29.12
CA PRO A 51 -13.29 9.02 29.71
C PRO A 51 -12.48 10.23 29.20
N ALA A 52 -13.07 11.43 29.23
CA ALA A 52 -12.41 12.65 28.74
C ALA A 52 -11.03 12.91 29.37
N GLY A 53 -10.90 12.75 30.70
CA GLY A 53 -9.60 12.91 31.37
C GLY A 53 -8.55 11.87 30.94
N ALA A 54 -8.98 10.65 30.61
CA ALA A 54 -8.10 9.63 30.05
C ALA A 54 -7.64 9.98 28.62
N VAL A 55 -8.51 10.59 27.82
CA VAL A 55 -8.17 11.11 26.48
C VAL A 55 -7.16 12.27 26.61
N ASP A 56 -7.35 13.18 27.56
CA ASP A 56 -6.40 14.26 27.82
C ASP A 56 -5.02 13.72 28.22
N ASN A 57 -5.01 12.66 29.05
CA ASN A 57 -3.78 11.99 29.44
C ASN A 57 -3.09 11.26 28.29
N LEU A 58 -3.87 10.62 27.40
CA LEU A 58 -3.34 10.03 26.17
C LEU A 58 -2.67 11.08 25.29
N ILE A 59 -3.33 12.22 25.06
CA ILE A 59 -2.77 13.34 24.29
C ILE A 59 -1.50 13.86 24.96
N GLY A 60 -1.50 13.97 26.29
CA GLY A 60 -0.32 14.39 27.04
C GLY A 60 0.86 13.44 26.87
N ALA A 61 0.62 12.13 26.96
CA ALA A 61 1.64 11.11 26.72
C ALA A 61 2.17 11.15 25.28
N LEU A 62 1.30 11.36 24.29
CA LEU A 62 1.70 11.50 22.88
C LEU A 62 2.47 12.79 22.61
N ALA A 63 2.19 13.88 23.32
CA ALA A 63 2.89 15.15 23.14
C ALA A 63 4.24 15.20 23.88
N LEU A 64 4.38 14.41 24.95
CA LEU A 64 5.62 14.27 25.73
C LEU A 64 6.51 13.12 25.21
N GLY A 65 5.92 12.15 24.50
CA GLY A 65 6.54 10.89 24.11
C GLY A 65 7.47 10.93 22.89
N PRO A 66 7.35 11.90 21.98
CA PRO A 66 8.38 12.09 20.96
C PRO A 66 8.70 13.57 20.64
N VAL A 67 9.99 13.91 20.71
CA VAL A 67 10.63 15.00 19.96
C VAL A 67 12.00 14.45 19.56
N SER A 68 12.16 13.94 18.34
CA SER A 68 13.42 13.44 17.73
C SER A 68 14.57 12.97 18.66
N ASN A 69 14.89 11.66 18.61
CA ASN A 69 16.10 11.02 19.14
C ASN A 69 16.32 11.03 20.68
N ALA A 70 15.70 10.12 21.42
CA ALA A 70 16.29 9.59 22.67
C ALA A 70 15.74 8.23 23.13
N ASP A 71 14.46 7.91 22.88
CA ASP A 71 13.85 6.67 23.38
C ASP A 71 12.96 5.98 22.32
N PRO A 72 13.34 4.79 21.82
CA PRO A 72 12.52 4.02 20.88
C PRO A 72 11.21 3.49 21.49
N HIS A 73 11.01 3.62 22.80
CA HIS A 73 9.81 3.14 23.51
C HIS A 73 8.74 4.21 23.74
N GLY A 74 9.00 5.47 23.33
CA GLY A 74 8.06 6.58 23.50
C GLY A 74 7.84 6.94 24.98
N TYR A 75 6.65 7.48 25.30
CA TYR A 75 6.33 7.80 26.69
C TYR A 75 6.12 6.51 27.52
N PRO A 76 6.73 6.38 28.72
CA PRO A 76 6.59 5.17 29.53
C PRO A 76 5.14 4.77 29.81
N GLY A 77 4.79 3.51 29.54
CA GLY A 77 3.44 2.98 29.71
C GLY A 77 2.47 3.24 28.56
N LEU A 78 2.91 3.99 27.52
CA LEU A 78 2.10 4.25 26.34
C LEU A 78 1.84 2.98 25.52
N PRO A 79 2.84 2.13 25.18
CA PRO A 79 2.58 0.91 24.42
C PRO A 79 1.54 -0.01 25.08
N GLU A 80 1.67 -0.28 26.38
CA GLU A 80 0.77 -1.14 27.15
C GLU A 80 -0.65 -0.56 27.28
N THR A 81 -0.74 0.77 27.24
CA THR A 81 -2.02 1.49 27.23
C THR A 81 -2.72 1.34 25.89
N LEU A 82 -1.98 1.51 24.79
CA LEU A 82 -2.52 1.41 23.43
C LEU A 82 -2.96 -0.02 23.08
N GLU A 83 -2.28 -1.04 23.60
CA GLU A 83 -2.66 -2.45 23.41
C GLU A 83 -4.07 -2.78 23.91
N GLN A 84 -4.55 -2.04 24.92
CA GLN A 84 -5.89 -2.23 25.49
C GLN A 84 -6.99 -1.50 24.72
N CYS A 85 -6.61 -0.67 23.76
CA CYS A 85 -7.52 0.09 22.92
C CYS A 85 -7.80 -0.63 21.60
N ASP A 86 -8.96 -0.32 21.01
CA ASP A 86 -9.31 -0.69 19.66
C ASP A 86 -8.38 0.04 18.66
N ARG A 87 -7.83 -0.71 17.71
CA ARG A 87 -6.78 -0.19 16.81
C ARG A 87 -7.33 0.80 15.78
N ASP A 88 -8.53 0.55 15.27
CA ASP A 88 -9.13 1.44 14.27
C ASP A 88 -9.62 2.73 14.93
N ALA A 89 -10.18 2.64 16.14
CA ALA A 89 -10.52 3.82 16.93
C ALA A 89 -9.29 4.68 17.27
N LEU A 90 -8.13 4.08 17.55
CA LEU A 90 -6.88 4.80 17.76
C LEU A 90 -6.39 5.48 16.48
N ALA A 91 -6.50 4.81 15.33
CA ALA A 91 -6.11 5.35 14.04
C ALA A 91 -6.97 6.56 13.64
N ASP A 92 -8.30 6.44 13.78
CA ASP A 92 -9.24 7.54 13.57
C ASP A 92 -8.95 8.73 14.49
N PHE A 93 -8.66 8.44 15.77
CA PHE A 93 -8.28 9.46 16.75
C PHE A 93 -6.98 10.17 16.37
N GLY A 94 -5.93 9.42 16.01
CA GLY A 94 -4.65 9.98 15.58
C GLY A 94 -4.78 10.80 14.30
N TRP A 95 -5.60 10.36 13.35
CA TRP A 95 -5.90 11.12 12.14
C TRP A 95 -6.61 12.45 12.45
N ALA A 96 -7.58 12.45 13.38
CA ALA A 96 -8.27 13.67 13.79
C ALA A 96 -7.33 14.68 14.48
N LEU A 97 -6.37 14.22 15.30
CA LEU A 97 -5.32 15.09 15.85
C LEU A 97 -4.49 15.76 14.75
N PHE A 98 -4.13 14.99 13.73
CA PHE A 98 -3.38 15.47 12.58
C PHE A 98 -4.20 16.47 11.74
N ASP A 99 -5.47 16.20 11.49
CA ASP A 99 -6.36 17.08 10.71
C ASP A 99 -6.59 18.43 11.40
N ASP A 100 -6.79 18.43 12.72
CA ASP A 100 -6.87 19.67 13.52
C ASP A 100 -5.58 20.49 13.43
N TRP A 101 -4.42 19.83 13.53
CA TRP A 101 -3.11 20.48 13.42
C TRP A 101 -2.88 21.08 12.03
N VAL A 102 -3.22 20.34 10.96
CA VAL A 102 -3.14 20.83 9.57
C VAL A 102 -4.11 21.98 9.34
N SER A 103 -5.33 21.89 9.84
CA SER A 103 -6.37 22.93 9.74
C SER A 103 -5.95 24.22 10.46
N ALA A 104 -5.24 24.09 11.58
CA ALA A 104 -4.61 25.21 12.29
C ALA A 104 -3.35 25.77 11.60
N ARG A 105 -3.04 25.31 10.37
CA ARG A 105 -1.84 25.65 9.58
C ARG A 105 -0.54 25.22 10.25
N MET A 106 -0.54 24.06 10.87
CA MET A 106 0.65 23.38 11.41
C MET A 106 1.47 24.27 12.35
N PRO A 107 0.89 24.71 13.49
CA PRO A 107 1.61 25.54 14.46
C PRO A 107 2.94 24.89 14.87
N PRO A 108 4.05 25.65 14.92
CA PRO A 108 5.39 25.12 15.15
C PRO A 108 5.53 24.53 16.56
N GLY A 109 6.50 23.63 16.75
CA GLY A 109 6.75 22.94 18.03
C GLY A 109 5.79 21.77 18.32
N ASN A 110 4.94 21.39 17.37
CA ASN A 110 4.00 20.27 17.48
C ASN A 110 4.37 19.12 16.53
N GLY A 111 5.68 18.87 16.31
CA GLY A 111 6.16 17.78 15.44
C GLY A 111 5.68 16.40 15.88
N TRP A 112 5.38 16.24 17.17
CA TRP A 112 4.82 15.03 17.77
C TRP A 112 3.51 14.57 17.10
N VAL A 113 2.76 15.48 16.47
CA VAL A 113 1.51 15.15 15.75
C VAL A 113 1.78 14.28 14.51
N ILE A 114 3.00 14.33 13.96
CA ILE A 114 3.46 13.40 12.93
C ILE A 114 3.99 12.13 13.59
N ASP A 115 4.80 12.26 14.65
CA ASP A 115 5.40 11.13 15.37
C ASP A 115 4.36 10.15 15.95
N GLN A 116 3.18 10.63 16.35
CA GLN A 116 2.11 9.79 16.88
C GLN A 116 1.69 8.67 15.91
N PHE A 117 1.89 8.85 14.59
CA PHE A 117 1.59 7.80 13.61
C PHE A 117 2.43 6.54 13.83
N LEU A 118 3.61 6.63 14.49
CA LEU A 118 4.38 5.45 14.92
C LEU A 118 3.58 4.52 15.83
N TRP A 119 2.65 5.09 16.60
CA TRP A 119 1.91 4.39 17.65
C TRP A 119 0.48 4.08 17.24
N LEU A 120 -0.17 5.04 16.56
CA LEU A 120 -1.61 5.01 16.30
C LEU A 120 -1.97 4.61 14.87
N ALA A 121 -1.05 4.66 13.91
CA ALA A 121 -1.39 4.39 12.52
C ALA A 121 -1.79 2.93 12.30
N ASN A 122 -2.87 2.73 11.55
CA ASN A 122 -3.14 1.50 10.83
C ASN A 122 -2.78 1.68 9.34
N ASP A 123 -2.94 0.61 8.56
CA ASP A 123 -2.60 0.61 7.13
C ASP A 123 -3.39 1.67 6.33
N ASP A 124 -4.63 1.97 6.73
CA ASP A 124 -5.44 3.02 6.08
C ASP A 124 -4.90 4.41 6.36
N SER A 125 -4.55 4.72 7.61
CA SER A 125 -3.92 5.98 7.98
C SER A 125 -2.57 6.17 7.27
N VAL A 126 -1.79 5.09 7.16
CA VAL A 126 -0.53 5.07 6.39
C VAL A 126 -0.78 5.40 4.92
N ARG A 127 -1.76 4.75 4.28
CA ARG A 127 -2.15 5.02 2.89
C ARG A 127 -2.59 6.47 2.71
N GLN A 128 -3.37 7.00 3.64
CA GLN A 128 -3.89 8.36 3.60
C GLN A 128 -2.77 9.39 3.77
N LEU A 129 -1.83 9.16 4.70
CA LEU A 129 -0.65 10.00 4.88
C LEU A 129 0.24 9.99 3.63
N GLY A 130 0.51 8.80 3.06
CA GLY A 130 1.28 8.66 1.83
C GLY A 130 0.66 9.39 0.64
N ALA A 131 -0.68 9.30 0.48
CA ALA A 131 -1.40 10.05 -0.55
C ALA A 131 -1.31 11.56 -0.35
N LEU A 132 -1.43 12.04 0.90
CA LEU A 132 -1.32 13.45 1.24
C LEU A 132 0.07 14.01 0.95
N LEU A 133 1.14 13.23 1.20
CA LEU A 133 2.53 13.64 0.93
C LEU A 133 2.79 13.94 -0.55
N LEU A 134 2.08 13.29 -1.47
CA LEU A 134 2.20 13.58 -2.91
C LEU A 134 1.63 14.96 -3.29
N SER A 135 0.73 15.50 -2.47
CA SER A 135 0.09 16.81 -2.65
C SER A 135 0.24 17.68 -1.41
N TRP A 136 1.37 17.57 -0.71
CA TRP A 136 1.55 18.17 0.60
C TRP A 136 1.31 19.70 0.56
N PRO A 137 0.52 20.26 1.50
CA PRO A 137 0.07 21.65 1.42
C PRO A 137 1.08 22.68 1.98
N GLY A 138 2.17 22.24 2.62
CA GLY A 138 3.12 23.11 3.33
C GLY A 138 4.59 22.86 2.99
N VAL A 139 5.49 23.49 3.73
CA VAL A 139 6.95 23.36 3.56
C VAL A 139 7.57 22.85 4.85
N GLY A 140 8.40 21.80 4.78
CA GLY A 140 9.36 21.42 5.82
C GLY A 140 8.91 20.35 6.82
N THR A 141 7.72 19.76 6.66
CA THR A 141 7.18 18.68 7.51
C THR A 141 6.92 17.38 6.75
N ASP A 142 6.98 17.43 5.42
CA ASP A 142 6.81 16.31 4.51
C ASP A 142 7.97 15.30 4.62
N GLU A 143 9.21 15.78 4.70
CA GLU A 143 10.38 14.91 4.95
C GLU A 143 10.27 14.20 6.31
N HIS A 144 9.78 14.90 7.35
CA HIS A 144 9.58 14.29 8.67
C HIS A 144 8.52 13.18 8.62
N ALA A 145 7.40 13.43 7.95
CA ALA A 145 6.34 12.43 7.75
C ALA A 145 6.81 11.23 6.94
N ALA A 146 7.64 11.42 5.91
CA ALA A 146 8.27 10.31 5.20
C ALA A 146 9.23 9.52 6.11
N GLY A 147 10.00 10.20 6.95
CA GLY A 147 10.82 9.57 7.99
C GLY A 147 9.98 8.69 8.92
N VAL A 148 8.84 9.19 9.40
CA VAL A 148 7.91 8.41 10.24
C VAL A 148 7.37 7.18 9.52
N LEU A 149 6.97 7.28 8.24
CA LEU A 149 6.61 6.10 7.44
C LEU A 149 7.76 5.08 7.36
N GLY A 150 9.00 5.56 7.25
CA GLY A 150 10.19 4.71 7.24
C GLY A 150 10.45 4.00 8.57
N GLU A 151 10.15 4.65 9.69
CA GLU A 151 10.23 4.05 11.02
C GLU A 151 9.07 3.11 11.35
N ILE A 152 7.85 3.39 10.85
CA ILE A 152 6.72 2.42 10.91
C ILE A 152 7.15 1.11 10.23
N GLY A 153 7.77 1.19 9.06
CA GLY A 153 8.50 0.07 8.43
C GLY A 153 7.64 -1.15 8.01
N THR A 154 6.32 -1.07 8.14
CA THR A 154 5.38 -2.07 7.62
C THR A 154 5.35 -2.05 6.10
N ASP A 155 4.87 -3.13 5.49
CA ASP A 155 4.79 -3.21 4.03
C ASP A 155 3.87 -2.13 3.44
N ALA A 156 2.78 -1.77 4.13
CA ALA A 156 1.94 -0.65 3.74
C ALA A 156 2.71 0.68 3.74
N ALA A 157 3.54 0.93 4.74
CA ALA A 157 4.30 2.19 4.86
C ALA A 157 5.42 2.27 3.82
N LEU A 158 6.17 1.17 3.64
CA LEU A 158 7.19 1.08 2.60
C LEU A 158 6.58 1.18 1.20
N ALA A 159 5.37 0.64 0.96
CA ALA A 159 4.66 0.79 -0.31
C ALA A 159 4.35 2.27 -0.61
N GLN A 160 3.93 3.04 0.41
CA GLN A 160 3.72 4.48 0.24
C GLN A 160 5.03 5.23 -0.02
N LEU A 161 6.11 4.89 0.68
CA LEU A 161 7.43 5.48 0.41
C LEU A 161 7.89 5.19 -1.02
N HIS A 162 7.74 3.95 -1.50
CA HIS A 162 8.05 3.61 -2.88
C HIS A 162 7.21 4.42 -3.87
N ARG A 163 5.93 4.62 -3.58
CA ARG A 163 5.07 5.49 -4.39
C ARG A 163 5.53 6.95 -4.39
N ILE A 164 6.01 7.46 -3.26
CA ILE A 164 6.59 8.81 -3.13
C ILE A 164 7.84 8.95 -4.00
N THR A 165 8.73 7.94 -4.07
CA THR A 165 9.93 8.02 -4.93
C THR A 165 9.58 8.21 -6.40
N GLN A 166 8.46 7.62 -6.84
CA GLN A 166 8.01 7.70 -8.23
C GLN A 166 7.30 9.02 -8.56
N TRP A 167 6.48 9.53 -7.63
CA TRP A 167 5.49 10.57 -7.96
C TRP A 167 5.71 11.92 -7.27
N ALA A 168 6.52 11.99 -6.21
CA ALA A 168 6.72 13.24 -5.48
C ALA A 168 7.42 14.29 -6.34
N LYS A 169 6.88 15.52 -6.34
CA LYS A 169 7.50 16.66 -7.05
C LYS A 169 8.63 17.29 -6.24
N ALA A 170 8.55 17.21 -4.90
CA ALA A 170 9.55 17.76 -4.00
C ALA A 170 10.79 16.86 -3.94
N PRO A 171 12.00 17.35 -4.30
CA PRO A 171 13.20 16.54 -4.30
C PRO A 171 13.63 16.05 -2.90
N GLY A 172 13.45 16.88 -1.86
CA GLY A 172 13.79 16.53 -0.48
C GLY A 172 12.96 15.34 0.02
N LEU A 173 11.63 15.43 -0.09
CA LEU A 173 10.71 14.33 0.19
C LEU A 173 11.08 13.03 -0.57
N ARG A 174 11.44 13.14 -1.85
CA ARG A 174 11.87 11.99 -2.65
C ARG A 174 13.13 11.35 -2.09
N SER A 175 14.16 12.16 -1.80
CA SER A 175 15.43 11.70 -1.22
C SER A 175 15.21 11.00 0.12
N THR A 176 14.39 11.57 1.01
CA THR A 176 14.08 10.96 2.31
C THR A 176 13.39 9.60 2.14
N ALA A 177 12.46 9.48 1.18
CA ALA A 177 11.78 8.22 0.90
C ALA A 177 12.73 7.16 0.33
N GLU A 178 13.65 7.55 -0.57
CA GLU A 178 14.70 6.69 -1.12
C GLU A 178 15.63 6.17 -0.01
N GLU A 179 16.08 7.03 0.90
CA GLU A 179 16.91 6.65 2.05
C GLU A 179 16.21 5.67 2.98
N CYS A 180 14.93 5.90 3.27
CA CYS A 180 14.12 4.99 4.09
C CYS A 180 13.95 3.61 3.45
N LEU A 181 13.68 3.56 2.14
CA LEU A 181 13.59 2.30 1.39
C LEU A 181 14.93 1.57 1.33
N ALA A 182 16.04 2.28 1.11
CA ALA A 182 17.37 1.68 1.08
C ALA A 182 17.73 1.06 2.44
N ARG A 183 17.41 1.75 3.55
CA ARG A 183 17.53 1.21 4.91
C ARG A 183 16.69 -0.05 5.09
N ALA A 184 15.43 -0.02 4.68
CA ALA A 184 14.52 -1.16 4.82
C ALA A 184 14.96 -2.37 3.98
N ALA A 185 15.38 -2.14 2.73
CA ALA A 185 15.91 -3.16 1.83
C ALA A 185 17.15 -3.81 2.42
N THR A 186 18.09 -3.00 2.92
CA THR A 186 19.31 -3.48 3.59
C THR A 186 19.00 -4.31 4.82
N LYS A 187 18.10 -3.85 5.70
CA LYS A 187 17.65 -4.61 6.88
C LYS A 187 17.02 -5.95 6.52
N ARG A 188 16.37 -6.05 5.36
CA ARG A 188 15.72 -7.28 4.87
C ARG A 188 16.62 -8.13 3.96
N GLY A 189 17.84 -7.68 3.64
CA GLY A 189 18.77 -8.36 2.74
C GLY A 189 18.28 -8.40 1.28
N LEU A 190 17.52 -7.39 0.85
CA LEU A 190 16.89 -7.32 -0.48
C LEU A 190 17.47 -6.17 -1.31
N GLY A 191 17.35 -6.28 -2.63
CA GLY A 191 17.45 -5.12 -3.50
C GLY A 191 16.21 -4.23 -3.37
N ILE A 192 16.31 -2.94 -3.72
CA ILE A 192 15.18 -1.99 -3.72
C ILE A 192 14.06 -2.50 -4.63
N ASP A 193 14.44 -3.00 -5.78
CA ASP A 193 13.56 -3.55 -6.79
C ASP A 193 12.82 -4.81 -6.31
N GLU A 194 13.51 -5.71 -5.63
CA GLU A 194 12.91 -6.91 -5.03
C GLU A 194 12.00 -6.55 -3.86
N LEU A 195 12.41 -5.57 -3.04
CA LEU A 195 11.55 -5.03 -1.99
C LEU A 195 10.24 -4.51 -2.60
N ALA A 196 10.32 -3.68 -3.63
CA ALA A 196 9.14 -3.10 -4.28
C ALA A 196 8.18 -4.15 -4.88
N ASP A 197 8.69 -5.32 -5.32
CA ASP A 197 7.86 -6.43 -5.79
C ASP A 197 7.12 -7.13 -4.62
N ARG A 198 7.72 -7.15 -3.43
CA ARG A 198 7.09 -7.71 -2.21
C ARG A 198 6.07 -6.80 -1.54
N LEU A 199 6.11 -5.51 -1.83
CA LEU A 199 5.23 -4.50 -1.21
C LEU A 199 3.83 -4.43 -1.83
N VAL A 200 3.54 -5.26 -2.85
CA VAL A 200 2.22 -5.28 -3.48
C VAL A 200 1.25 -6.01 -2.56
N PRO A 201 0.13 -5.38 -2.15
CA PRO A 201 -0.85 -6.04 -1.29
C PRO A 201 -1.60 -7.12 -2.07
N ASP A 202 -1.88 -8.23 -1.40
CA ASP A 202 -2.78 -9.28 -1.91
C ASP A 202 -4.25 -8.88 -1.83
N PHE A 203 -4.57 -7.80 -1.10
CA PHE A 203 -5.92 -7.37 -0.79
C PHE A 203 -6.82 -8.46 -0.21
N GLY A 204 -6.27 -9.43 0.53
CA GLY A 204 -7.01 -10.56 1.07
C GLY A 204 -7.70 -11.41 -0.01
N LEU A 205 -7.17 -11.39 -1.23
CA LEU A 205 -7.57 -12.31 -2.29
C LEU A 205 -7.07 -13.72 -1.95
N ASP A 206 -7.84 -14.72 -2.36
CA ASP A 206 -7.43 -16.12 -2.29
C ASP A 206 -6.25 -16.39 -3.23
N ALA A 207 -5.59 -17.53 -3.03
CA ALA A 207 -4.43 -17.92 -3.84
C ALA A 207 -4.73 -17.99 -5.34
N ASP A 208 -5.99 -18.23 -5.73
CA ASP A 208 -6.47 -18.23 -7.12
C ASP A 208 -6.67 -16.81 -7.72
N GLY A 209 -6.48 -15.77 -6.90
CA GLY A 209 -6.66 -14.36 -7.25
C GLY A 209 -8.11 -13.88 -7.20
N THR A 210 -9.00 -14.63 -6.56
CA THR A 210 -10.42 -14.27 -6.40
C THR A 210 -10.73 -13.83 -4.96
N LEU A 211 -11.93 -13.28 -4.74
CA LEU A 211 -12.46 -13.03 -3.40
C LEU A 211 -13.94 -13.39 -3.36
N ALA A 212 -14.30 -14.32 -2.47
CA ALA A 212 -15.69 -14.67 -2.23
C ALA A 212 -16.36 -13.67 -1.29
N LEU A 213 -17.53 -13.18 -1.69
CA LEU A 213 -18.35 -12.24 -0.95
C LEU A 213 -19.73 -12.84 -0.68
N ASP A 214 -20.07 -13.02 0.59
CA ASP A 214 -21.29 -13.70 1.02
C ASP A 214 -22.35 -12.69 1.47
N TYR A 215 -23.54 -12.76 0.87
CA TYR A 215 -24.73 -12.00 1.30
C TYR A 215 -25.73 -12.89 2.04
N GLY A 216 -25.39 -14.16 2.30
CA GLY A 216 -26.27 -15.18 2.86
C GLY A 216 -27.15 -15.83 1.78
N SER A 217 -28.07 -15.07 1.19
CA SER A 217 -28.99 -15.58 0.15
C SER A 217 -28.41 -15.65 -1.24
N ARG A 218 -27.27 -14.99 -1.47
CA ARG A 218 -26.55 -14.93 -2.74
C ARG A 218 -25.07 -14.75 -2.48
N ARG A 219 -24.24 -15.17 -3.43
CA ARG A 219 -22.79 -15.02 -3.35
C ARG A 219 -22.24 -14.37 -4.60
N PHE A 220 -21.11 -13.71 -4.42
CA PHE A 220 -20.37 -13.09 -5.51
C PHE A 220 -18.90 -13.49 -5.45
N THR A 221 -18.32 -13.75 -6.61
CA THR A 221 -16.88 -13.98 -6.75
C THR A 221 -16.27 -12.78 -7.45
N VAL A 222 -15.29 -12.15 -6.81
CA VAL A 222 -14.57 -11.02 -7.40
C VAL A 222 -13.47 -11.52 -8.34
N GLY A 223 -13.40 -10.93 -9.53
CA GLY A 223 -12.34 -11.10 -10.51
C GLY A 223 -11.78 -9.74 -10.97
N PHE A 224 -10.77 -9.76 -11.86
CA PHE A 224 -10.06 -8.57 -12.31
C PHE A 224 -9.90 -8.54 -13.83
N ASP A 225 -10.11 -7.36 -14.41
CA ASP A 225 -9.87 -7.10 -15.83
C ASP A 225 -8.37 -6.83 -16.13
N GLU A 226 -8.07 -6.46 -17.36
CA GLU A 226 -6.71 -6.11 -17.82
C GLU A 226 -6.11 -4.87 -17.15
N ASN A 227 -6.94 -4.03 -16.53
CA ASN A 227 -6.52 -2.85 -15.79
C ASN A 227 -6.49 -3.08 -14.27
N LEU A 228 -6.63 -4.34 -13.83
CA LEU A 228 -6.85 -4.73 -12.43
C LEU A 228 -8.05 -3.98 -11.81
N THR A 229 -9.07 -3.66 -12.60
CA THR A 229 -10.34 -3.18 -12.08
C THR A 229 -11.14 -4.37 -11.55
N PRO A 230 -11.55 -4.37 -10.27
CA PRO A 230 -12.35 -5.46 -9.72
C PRO A 230 -13.76 -5.45 -10.31
N PHE A 231 -14.27 -6.62 -10.69
CA PHE A 231 -15.67 -6.88 -11.00
C PHE A 231 -16.17 -8.07 -10.20
N ALA A 232 -17.48 -8.16 -9.98
CA ALA A 232 -18.12 -9.25 -9.26
C ALA A 232 -18.97 -10.11 -10.20
N VAL A 233 -18.86 -11.42 -10.09
CA VAL A 233 -19.70 -12.39 -10.81
C VAL A 233 -20.67 -13.02 -9.82
N ASP A 234 -21.96 -13.07 -10.15
CA ASP A 234 -22.92 -13.85 -9.33
C ASP A 234 -22.91 -15.33 -9.70
N GLU A 235 -23.71 -16.10 -8.96
CA GLU A 235 -23.94 -17.53 -9.18
C GLU A 235 -24.56 -17.86 -10.56
N ALA A 236 -25.13 -16.87 -11.26
CA ALA A 236 -25.65 -17.01 -12.62
C ALA A 236 -24.61 -16.67 -13.71
N GLY A 237 -23.37 -16.31 -13.32
CA GLY A 237 -22.30 -15.94 -14.25
C GLY A 237 -22.38 -14.49 -14.75
N VAL A 238 -23.20 -13.63 -14.14
CA VAL A 238 -23.40 -12.25 -14.59
C VAL A 238 -22.34 -11.33 -13.97
N ASN A 239 -21.49 -10.76 -14.82
CA ASN A 239 -20.51 -9.75 -14.43
C ASN A 239 -21.17 -8.43 -14.02
N ARG A 240 -20.72 -7.86 -12.90
CA ARG A 240 -21.15 -6.57 -12.37
C ARG A 240 -19.94 -5.73 -11.94
N GLN A 241 -19.92 -4.48 -12.39
CA GLN A 241 -18.92 -3.48 -11.99
C GLN A 241 -19.18 -2.93 -10.57
N THR A 242 -20.38 -3.15 -10.04
CA THR A 242 -20.81 -2.76 -8.71
C THR A 242 -21.59 -3.89 -8.08
N LEU A 243 -21.38 -4.15 -6.80
CA LEU A 243 -22.29 -5.00 -6.06
C LEU A 243 -23.66 -4.33 -5.90
N PRO A 244 -24.76 -5.11 -5.90
CA PRO A 244 -26.06 -4.60 -5.52
C PRO A 244 -26.06 -4.19 -4.04
N GLU A 245 -26.82 -3.16 -3.70
CA GLU A 245 -27.00 -2.80 -2.28
C GLU A 245 -27.62 -3.98 -1.51
N PRO A 246 -27.21 -4.19 -0.23
CA PRO A 246 -27.84 -5.17 0.65
C PRO A 246 -29.35 -4.95 0.76
N GLY A 247 -30.13 -5.98 0.42
CA GLY A 247 -31.59 -5.95 0.44
C GLY A 247 -32.19 -6.63 1.68
N ILE A 248 -33.53 -6.62 1.76
CA ILE A 248 -34.29 -7.21 2.89
C ILE A 248 -34.10 -8.73 2.99
N ILE A 249 -33.86 -9.39 1.85
CA ILE A 249 -33.67 -10.85 1.79
C ILE A 249 -32.25 -11.29 2.14
N ASP A 250 -31.29 -10.35 2.15
CA ASP A 250 -29.89 -10.64 2.42
C ASP A 250 -29.61 -10.66 3.94
N ASP A 251 -28.52 -11.32 4.33
CA ASP A 251 -28.08 -11.38 5.71
C ASP A 251 -27.68 -9.99 6.24
N ARG A 252 -28.21 -9.62 7.41
CA ARG A 252 -28.07 -8.27 8.00
C ARG A 252 -26.65 -7.94 8.47
N THR A 253 -25.78 -8.93 8.57
CA THR A 253 -24.39 -8.77 8.99
C THR A 253 -23.42 -9.01 7.83
N LEU A 254 -23.60 -10.11 7.08
CA LEU A 254 -22.69 -10.48 6.01
C LEU A 254 -22.78 -9.53 4.81
N ALA A 255 -24.00 -9.17 4.37
CA ALA A 255 -24.16 -8.38 3.15
C ALA A 255 -23.61 -6.95 3.26
N PRO A 256 -23.86 -6.18 4.35
CA PRO A 256 -23.22 -4.88 4.52
C PRO A 256 -21.69 -4.95 4.58
N ALA A 257 -21.14 -5.96 5.28
CA ALA A 257 -19.70 -6.16 5.37
C ALA A 257 -19.09 -6.48 3.99
N ALA A 258 -19.71 -7.38 3.23
CA ALA A 258 -19.28 -7.74 1.88
C ALA A 258 -19.38 -6.56 0.90
N TYR A 259 -20.46 -5.77 0.97
CA TYR A 259 -20.63 -4.55 0.17
C TYR A 259 -19.53 -3.51 0.47
N HIS A 260 -19.25 -3.28 1.75
CA HIS A 260 -18.17 -2.39 2.17
C HIS A 260 -16.81 -2.88 1.66
N ARG A 261 -16.52 -4.17 1.89
CA ARG A 261 -15.28 -4.82 1.49
C ARG A 261 -14.98 -4.69 0.01
N PHE A 262 -15.98 -4.88 -0.85
CA PHE A 262 -15.82 -4.71 -2.29
C PHE A 262 -15.51 -3.26 -2.68
N ASN A 263 -16.16 -2.29 -2.05
CA ASN A 263 -15.92 -0.87 -2.35
C ASN A 263 -14.52 -0.43 -1.91
N GLU A 264 -14.05 -0.90 -0.75
CA GLU A 264 -12.67 -0.70 -0.30
C GLU A 264 -11.68 -1.31 -1.28
N LEU A 265 -11.87 -2.58 -1.66
CA LEU A 265 -11.04 -3.27 -2.65
C LEU A 265 -10.98 -2.46 -3.94
N ARG A 266 -12.13 -2.04 -4.48
CA ARG A 266 -12.20 -1.24 -5.71
C ARG A 266 -11.42 0.06 -5.61
N ASN A 267 -11.51 0.76 -4.49
CA ASN A 267 -10.81 2.02 -4.29
C ASN A 267 -9.29 1.82 -4.16
N GLN A 268 -8.86 0.82 -3.38
CA GLN A 268 -7.45 0.56 -3.13
C GLN A 268 -6.76 -0.09 -4.33
N ALA A 269 -7.39 -1.08 -4.96
CA ALA A 269 -6.87 -1.79 -6.12
C ALA A 269 -6.61 -0.85 -7.29
N ARG A 270 -7.49 0.14 -7.54
CA ARG A 270 -7.29 1.10 -8.65
C ARG A 270 -5.98 1.89 -8.55
N VAL A 271 -5.57 2.27 -7.33
CA VAL A 271 -4.31 3.02 -7.12
C VAL A 271 -3.12 2.10 -7.35
N VAL A 272 -3.14 0.92 -6.71
CA VAL A 272 -2.07 -0.07 -6.84
C VAL A 272 -1.93 -0.53 -8.29
N ALA A 273 -3.04 -0.82 -8.96
CA ALA A 273 -3.09 -1.22 -10.37
C ALA A 273 -2.32 -0.26 -11.28
N GLY A 274 -2.65 1.04 -11.22
CA GLY A 274 -1.99 2.05 -12.04
C GLY A 274 -0.49 2.14 -11.77
N ASP A 275 -0.07 1.97 -10.52
CA ASP A 275 1.36 1.92 -10.17
C ASP A 275 2.04 0.66 -10.71
N GLN A 276 1.44 -0.53 -10.56
CA GLN A 276 2.03 -1.79 -11.01
C GLN A 276 2.09 -1.91 -12.54
N ILE A 277 1.04 -1.48 -13.25
CA ILE A 277 1.01 -1.47 -14.72
C ILE A 277 2.16 -0.61 -15.27
N ARG A 278 2.35 0.59 -14.72
CA ARG A 278 3.45 1.48 -15.11
C ARG A 278 4.82 0.90 -14.76
N ARG A 279 4.96 0.24 -13.61
CA ARG A 279 6.20 -0.43 -13.23
C ARG A 279 6.56 -1.57 -14.18
N LEU A 280 5.58 -2.36 -14.60
CA LEU A 280 5.79 -3.43 -15.57
C LEU A 280 6.12 -2.88 -16.96
N GLU A 281 5.45 -1.81 -17.40
CA GLU A 281 5.84 -1.13 -18.64
C GLU A 281 7.27 -0.57 -18.55
N LEU A 282 7.65 0.07 -17.45
CA LEU A 282 9.01 0.55 -17.23
C LEU A 282 10.02 -0.61 -17.20
N ALA A 283 9.66 -1.74 -16.59
CA ALA A 283 10.50 -2.93 -16.56
C ALA A 283 10.73 -3.51 -17.96
N MET A 284 9.72 -3.48 -18.84
CA MET A 284 9.87 -3.82 -20.25
C MET A 284 10.84 -2.85 -20.94
N VAL A 285 10.66 -1.54 -20.77
CA VAL A 285 11.46 -0.51 -21.45
C VAL A 285 12.91 -0.49 -20.97
N THR A 286 13.15 -0.71 -19.68
CA THR A 286 14.49 -0.73 -19.08
C THR A 286 15.15 -2.11 -19.12
N GLY A 287 14.45 -3.14 -19.63
CA GLY A 287 14.97 -4.49 -19.76
C GLY A 287 15.20 -5.20 -18.42
N ARG A 288 14.45 -4.85 -17.36
CA ARG A 288 14.55 -5.50 -16.05
C ARG A 288 14.25 -7.00 -16.17
N ARG A 289 15.04 -7.81 -15.45
CA ARG A 289 14.92 -9.28 -15.43
C ARG A 289 14.80 -9.83 -14.02
N TRP A 290 13.83 -10.69 -13.80
CA TRP A 290 13.64 -11.53 -12.62
C TRP A 290 14.33 -12.88 -12.79
N SER A 291 14.78 -13.50 -11.70
CA SER A 291 15.03 -14.93 -11.69
C SER A 291 13.71 -15.72 -11.84
N ALA A 292 13.79 -16.98 -12.25
CA ALA A 292 12.61 -17.85 -12.34
C ALA A 292 11.83 -17.92 -11.00
N ALA A 293 12.53 -18.00 -9.87
CA ALA A 293 11.92 -18.05 -8.55
C ALA A 293 11.20 -16.75 -8.17
N GLU A 294 11.77 -15.59 -8.50
CA GLU A 294 11.14 -14.29 -8.25
C GLU A 294 9.92 -14.08 -9.16
N PHE A 295 10.03 -14.46 -10.44
CA PHE A 295 8.92 -14.40 -11.38
C PHE A 295 7.73 -15.24 -10.90
N GLU A 296 7.99 -16.49 -10.49
CA GLU A 296 6.96 -17.36 -9.94
C GLU A 296 6.31 -16.75 -8.68
N ARG A 297 7.14 -16.31 -7.73
CA ARG A 297 6.69 -15.83 -6.42
C ARG A 297 5.94 -14.50 -6.48
N TYR A 298 6.45 -13.54 -7.25
CA TYR A 298 5.94 -12.16 -7.21
C TYR A 298 4.96 -11.84 -8.34
N LEU A 299 4.92 -12.64 -9.41
CA LEU A 299 4.04 -12.39 -10.55
C LEU A 299 3.04 -13.52 -10.76
N VAL A 300 3.50 -14.77 -10.88
CA VAL A 300 2.62 -15.91 -11.24
C VAL A 300 1.69 -16.31 -10.08
N THR A 301 2.25 -16.46 -8.88
CA THR A 301 1.51 -16.93 -7.69
C THR A 301 0.91 -15.79 -6.87
N HIS A 302 1.28 -14.55 -7.15
CA HIS A 302 0.77 -13.39 -6.43
C HIS A 302 -0.73 -13.19 -6.73
N PRO A 303 -1.63 -13.14 -5.72
CA PRO A 303 -3.08 -13.11 -5.94
C PRO A 303 -3.58 -11.99 -6.87
N LEU A 304 -3.02 -10.79 -6.74
CA LEU A 304 -3.32 -9.66 -7.63
C LEU A 304 -2.53 -9.68 -8.95
N LEU A 305 -1.19 -9.71 -8.90
CA LEU A 305 -0.34 -9.51 -10.07
C LEU A 305 -0.45 -10.62 -11.12
N ARG A 306 -0.89 -11.82 -10.74
CA ARG A 306 -1.13 -12.92 -11.68
C ARG A 306 -2.09 -12.54 -12.80
N HIS A 307 -3.08 -11.70 -12.50
CA HIS A 307 -4.03 -11.21 -13.49
C HIS A 307 -3.33 -10.41 -14.58
N ILE A 308 -2.34 -9.60 -14.24
CA ILE A 308 -1.53 -8.90 -15.23
C ILE A 308 -0.52 -9.82 -15.90
N ALA A 309 0.10 -10.71 -15.13
CA ALA A 309 1.15 -11.58 -15.66
C ALA A 309 0.67 -12.45 -16.83
N ARG A 310 -0.57 -12.97 -16.76
CA ARG A 310 -1.19 -13.75 -17.86
C ARG A 310 -1.57 -12.93 -19.10
N ARG A 311 -1.48 -11.60 -19.04
CA ARG A 311 -1.85 -10.67 -20.12
C ARG A 311 -0.63 -10.04 -20.81
N LEU A 312 0.55 -10.61 -20.59
CA LEU A 312 1.82 -10.14 -21.14
C LEU A 312 2.56 -11.28 -21.83
N VAL A 313 3.39 -10.91 -22.80
CA VAL A 313 4.41 -11.81 -23.37
C VAL A 313 5.70 -11.63 -22.57
N TRP A 314 6.28 -12.75 -22.15
CA TRP A 314 7.51 -12.82 -21.38
C TRP A 314 8.63 -13.38 -22.25
N THR A 315 9.88 -13.16 -21.86
CA THR A 315 11.03 -13.74 -22.55
C THR A 315 12.18 -14.03 -21.61
N THR A 316 12.89 -15.13 -21.87
CA THR A 316 14.19 -15.45 -21.25
C THR A 316 15.37 -14.78 -21.98
N GLY A 317 15.10 -14.08 -23.09
CA GLY A 317 16.09 -13.57 -24.05
C GLY A 317 16.26 -14.49 -25.26
N GLU A 318 15.99 -15.79 -25.09
CA GLU A 318 16.06 -16.79 -26.16
C GLU A 318 14.68 -17.31 -26.56
N ILE A 319 13.77 -17.41 -25.58
CA ILE A 319 12.44 -17.98 -25.76
C ILE A 319 11.41 -16.93 -25.34
N SER A 320 10.46 -16.63 -26.22
CA SER A 320 9.28 -15.83 -25.91
C SER A 320 8.13 -16.76 -25.50
N PHE A 321 7.30 -16.33 -24.53
CA PHE A 321 6.21 -17.15 -24.01
C PHE A 321 5.08 -16.31 -23.39
N ARG A 322 3.92 -16.92 -23.20
CA ARG A 322 2.81 -16.38 -22.37
C ARG A 322 2.52 -17.35 -21.24
N LEU A 323 1.67 -16.93 -20.29
CA LEU A 323 1.07 -17.84 -19.31
C LEU A 323 -0.31 -18.28 -19.81
N ALA A 324 -0.58 -19.58 -19.80
CA ALA A 324 -1.89 -20.16 -20.10
C ALA A 324 -2.90 -19.92 -18.95
N GLU A 325 -4.14 -20.41 -19.08
CA GLU A 325 -5.18 -20.23 -18.07
C GLU A 325 -4.82 -20.83 -16.71
N ASP A 326 -4.09 -21.94 -16.72
CA ASP A 326 -3.54 -22.62 -15.54
C ASP A 326 -2.18 -22.07 -15.10
N PHE A 327 -1.73 -20.98 -15.72
CA PHE A 327 -0.46 -20.29 -15.49
C PHE A 327 0.78 -21.07 -15.93
N THR A 328 0.63 -22.11 -16.74
CA THR A 328 1.77 -22.78 -17.36
C THR A 328 2.38 -21.91 -18.47
N PRO A 329 3.72 -21.85 -18.60
CA PRO A 329 4.38 -21.19 -19.72
C PRO A 329 4.11 -21.90 -21.05
N THR A 330 3.67 -21.17 -22.07
CA THR A 330 3.46 -21.69 -23.43
C THR A 330 4.12 -20.80 -24.47
N ASP A 331 4.68 -21.40 -25.52
CA ASP A 331 5.25 -20.67 -26.66
C ASP A 331 4.16 -20.15 -27.60
N ILE A 332 4.57 -19.62 -28.76
CA ILE A 332 3.70 -19.01 -29.76
C ILE A 332 2.79 -20.03 -30.47
N ASP A 333 3.19 -21.31 -30.50
CA ASP A 333 2.45 -22.42 -31.09
C ASP A 333 1.56 -23.13 -30.05
N ASP A 334 1.39 -22.51 -28.87
CA ASP A 334 0.61 -23.01 -27.75
C ASP A 334 1.16 -24.31 -27.14
N THR A 335 2.46 -24.56 -27.33
CA THR A 335 3.15 -25.71 -26.74
C THR A 335 3.68 -25.35 -25.37
N THR A 336 3.36 -26.17 -24.35
CA THR A 336 3.89 -25.99 -22.99
C THR A 336 5.41 -26.10 -22.98
N ILE A 337 6.06 -25.12 -22.37
CA ILE A 337 7.52 -25.08 -22.22
C ILE A 337 7.92 -25.16 -20.75
N THR A 338 9.11 -25.71 -20.50
CA THR A 338 9.73 -25.68 -19.17
C THR A 338 10.79 -24.59 -19.14
N LEU A 339 10.64 -23.63 -18.22
CA LEU A 339 11.60 -22.56 -18.03
C LEU A 339 12.84 -23.10 -17.26
N PRO A 340 14.07 -22.81 -17.71
CA PRO A 340 15.27 -23.15 -16.94
C PRO A 340 15.25 -22.47 -15.56
N GLU A 341 15.71 -23.16 -14.52
CA GLU A 341 15.79 -22.58 -13.15
C GLU A 341 16.69 -21.33 -13.09
N THR A 342 17.70 -21.27 -13.96
CA THR A 342 18.63 -20.15 -14.08
C THR A 342 18.14 -19.05 -15.03
N ALA A 343 16.94 -19.19 -15.60
CA ALA A 343 16.41 -18.23 -16.55
C ALA A 343 16.27 -16.83 -15.94
N ARG A 344 16.56 -15.82 -16.75
CA ARG A 344 16.33 -14.42 -16.46
C ARG A 344 15.13 -13.94 -17.26
N ILE A 345 13.98 -13.91 -16.61
CA ILE A 345 12.70 -13.63 -17.24
C ILE A 345 12.47 -12.12 -17.25
N GLY A 346 12.07 -11.57 -18.39
CA GLY A 346 11.63 -10.18 -18.52
C GLY A 346 10.38 -10.10 -19.38
N ILE A 347 9.81 -8.91 -19.47
CA ILE A 347 8.69 -8.64 -20.37
C ILE A 347 9.26 -8.43 -21.77
N ALA A 348 8.74 -9.16 -22.76
CA ALA A 348 9.27 -9.08 -24.11
C ALA A 348 8.96 -7.73 -24.76
N HIS A 349 10.00 -7.01 -25.19
CA HIS A 349 9.83 -5.79 -25.98
C HIS A 349 9.62 -6.15 -27.46
N PRO A 350 8.79 -5.43 -28.26
CA PRO A 350 8.60 -5.77 -29.67
C PRO A 350 9.89 -5.78 -30.51
N VAL A 351 10.86 -4.94 -30.16
CA VAL A 351 12.21 -4.97 -30.78
C VAL A 351 12.92 -6.31 -30.53
N GLU A 352 12.79 -6.87 -29.32
CA GLU A 352 13.38 -8.19 -28.99
C GLU A 352 12.63 -9.33 -29.70
N LEU A 353 11.31 -9.22 -29.84
CA LEU A 353 10.47 -10.22 -30.52
C LEU A 353 10.69 -10.26 -32.04
N GLY A 354 11.03 -9.12 -32.65
CA GLY A 354 11.22 -9.00 -34.10
C GLY A 354 10.02 -9.54 -34.90
N ALA A 355 10.26 -10.55 -35.73
CA ALA A 355 9.22 -11.15 -36.57
C ALA A 355 8.11 -11.86 -35.77
N GLU A 356 8.42 -12.39 -34.57
CA GLU A 356 7.45 -13.09 -33.72
C GLU A 356 6.35 -12.16 -33.18
N ALA A 357 6.60 -10.85 -33.13
CA ALA A 357 5.62 -9.86 -32.64
C ALA A 357 4.30 -9.93 -33.42
N SER A 358 4.31 -10.30 -34.70
CA SER A 358 3.07 -10.50 -35.46
C SER A 358 2.30 -11.75 -35.05
N GLY A 359 3.00 -12.86 -34.77
CA GLY A 359 2.37 -14.10 -34.34
C GLY A 359 1.76 -13.94 -32.94
N TRP A 360 2.50 -13.32 -32.01
CA TRP A 360 1.98 -13.01 -30.67
C TRP A 360 0.73 -12.11 -30.70
N ARG A 361 0.68 -11.13 -31.63
CA ARG A 361 -0.53 -10.33 -31.83
C ARG A 361 -1.73 -11.17 -32.30
N GLY A 362 -1.48 -12.19 -33.12
CA GLY A 362 -2.49 -13.16 -33.53
C GLY A 362 -3.00 -13.96 -32.34
N VAL A 363 -2.11 -14.59 -31.58
CA VAL A 363 -2.44 -15.38 -30.38
C VAL A 363 -3.27 -14.55 -29.39
N PHE A 364 -2.85 -13.33 -29.07
CA PHE A 364 -3.57 -12.46 -28.14
C PHE A 364 -4.95 -12.03 -28.68
N ALA A 365 -5.11 -11.89 -30.00
CA ALA A 365 -6.41 -11.60 -30.60
C ALA A 365 -7.35 -12.82 -30.57
N ASP A 366 -6.83 -14.01 -30.88
CA ASP A 366 -7.60 -15.26 -30.90
C ASP A 366 -8.13 -15.65 -29.52
N TYR A 367 -7.35 -15.38 -28.47
CA TYR A 367 -7.74 -15.60 -27.07
C TYR A 367 -8.43 -14.37 -26.43
N GLU A 368 -8.71 -13.31 -27.19
CA GLU A 368 -9.31 -12.05 -26.72
C GLU A 368 -8.59 -11.43 -25.50
N ILE A 369 -7.27 -11.53 -25.45
CA ILE A 369 -6.44 -11.06 -24.35
C ILE A 369 -6.12 -9.57 -24.54
N ALA A 370 -6.74 -8.72 -23.72
CA ALA A 370 -6.37 -7.31 -23.62
C ALA A 370 -5.09 -7.12 -22.79
N GLN A 371 -4.15 -6.32 -23.31
CA GLN A 371 -2.90 -6.00 -22.63
C GLN A 371 -3.05 -4.76 -21.73
N PRO A 372 -2.44 -4.74 -20.53
CA PRO A 372 -2.52 -3.61 -19.59
C PRO A 372 -1.85 -2.32 -20.07
N PHE A 373 -0.94 -2.44 -21.03
CA PHE A 373 -0.22 -1.35 -21.69
C PHE A 373 0.13 -1.80 -23.12
N PRO A 374 0.48 -0.89 -24.05
CA PRO A 374 0.77 -1.27 -25.42
C PRO A 374 2.13 -1.98 -25.51
N GLN A 375 2.18 -3.26 -25.14
CA GLN A 375 3.37 -4.11 -25.31
C GLN A 375 3.52 -4.47 -26.79
N LEU A 376 2.69 -5.38 -27.31
CA LEU A 376 2.83 -5.90 -28.68
C LEU A 376 2.51 -4.86 -29.77
N ARG A 377 1.78 -3.81 -29.40
CA ARG A 377 1.43 -2.68 -30.28
C ARG A 377 2.24 -1.43 -29.98
N ARG A 378 3.30 -1.52 -29.17
CA ARG A 378 4.19 -0.39 -28.93
C ARG A 378 4.74 0.09 -30.28
N PRO A 379 4.70 1.41 -30.56
CA PRO A 379 5.46 1.96 -31.68
C PRO A 379 6.95 1.67 -31.46
N VAL A 380 7.60 1.15 -32.50
CA VAL A 380 9.04 0.93 -32.53
C VAL A 380 9.56 1.59 -33.80
N ASP A 381 10.62 2.37 -33.65
CA ASP A 381 11.31 3.02 -34.76
C ASP A 381 12.54 2.18 -35.11
N ASP A 382 12.72 1.90 -36.39
CA ASP A 382 13.98 1.35 -36.87
C ASP A 382 15.01 2.47 -36.93
N PRO A 383 16.22 2.29 -36.35
CA PRO A 383 17.26 3.31 -36.45
C PRO A 383 17.58 3.55 -37.92
N THR A 384 17.63 4.82 -38.29
CA THR A 384 18.00 5.27 -39.63
C THR A 384 19.43 4.85 -39.96
N GLU A 385 19.79 4.87 -41.24
CA GLU A 385 21.14 4.52 -41.69
C GLU A 385 22.20 5.42 -41.04
N THR A 386 21.89 6.72 -40.87
CA THR A 386 22.77 7.69 -40.20
C THR A 386 22.92 7.41 -38.69
N GLU A 387 21.85 7.05 -37.99
CA GLU A 387 21.93 6.68 -36.57
C GLU A 387 22.72 5.39 -36.37
N ARG A 388 22.60 4.42 -37.29
CA ARG A 388 23.40 3.18 -37.27
C ARG A 388 24.89 3.46 -37.48
N ASP A 389 25.23 4.37 -38.38
CA ASP A 389 26.62 4.71 -38.71
C ASP A 389 27.28 5.58 -37.65
N THR A 390 26.52 6.48 -37.01
CA THR A 390 27.07 7.45 -36.05
C THR A 390 26.93 7.02 -34.59
N GLY A 391 26.01 6.10 -34.28
CA GLY A 391 25.65 5.73 -32.92
C GLY A 391 24.93 6.84 -32.14
N GLY A 392 24.59 7.96 -32.78
CA GLY A 392 23.75 9.01 -32.23
C GLY A 392 22.29 8.80 -32.65
N ILE A 393 21.35 9.13 -31.76
CA ILE A 393 19.92 9.23 -32.08
C ILE A 393 19.65 10.70 -32.45
N ASP A 394 18.92 10.94 -33.54
CA ASP A 394 18.66 12.29 -34.08
C ASP A 394 17.53 13.04 -33.32
#